data_AF-A0A183RQ14-F1
#
_entry.id   AF-A0A183RQ14-F1
#
_cell.length_a   1.000
_cell.length_b   1.000
_cell.length_c   1.000
_cell.angle_alpha   90.00
_cell.angle_beta   90.00
_cell.angle_gamma   90.00
#
_symmetry.space_group_name_H-M   'P 1'
#
loop_
_entity.id
_entity.type
_entity.pdbx_description
1 polymer ?
#
loop_
_entity_poly.entity_id
_entity_poly.type
_entity_poly.pdbx_seq_one_letter_code
_entity_poly.pdbx_strand_id
1 'polypeptide(L)'
;MTNNTDDQNSSSVGIDDAVAQFETYEDYLDSQITATDLFYLEDEEVARQLVELGYRGSGETLKREEFNSRKKALAEAMLAKEQQKNALSSFGLKITCPLIRALAEREGSNRTGQMSTIIFIRDQNSRGQEISGYIDYAHRLKTEDFIVYFKEKKKLLPRPGDLRYIVKQCV
;
A
#
# COMPACT_ATOMS: atom_id res chain seq x y z
N MET A 1 53.12 21.48 3.57
CA MET A 1 51.81 22.02 3.96
C MET A 1 50.77 21.26 3.13
N THR A 2 49.89 20.41 3.67
CA THR A 2 48.75 20.69 4.56
C THR A 2 47.78 21.73 3.98
N ASN A 3 46.47 21.49 3.80
CA ASN A 3 45.61 20.30 3.98
C ASN A 3 44.36 20.46 3.07
N ASN A 4 43.52 19.42 3.01
CA ASN A 4 42.03 19.38 2.88
C ASN A 4 41.32 20.76 3.05
N THR A 5 40.16 21.09 2.48
CA THR A 5 38.88 20.35 2.44
C THR A 5 37.95 20.91 1.33
N ASP A 6 36.78 20.37 0.94
CA ASP A 6 36.26 19.01 0.70
C ASP A 6 34.85 19.17 0.01
N ASP A 7 34.15 18.08 -0.31
CA ASP A 7 32.70 17.97 -0.65
C ASP A 7 31.98 18.99 -1.58
N GLN A 8 31.64 18.51 -2.79
CA GLN A 8 30.25 18.59 -3.28
C GLN A 8 29.88 17.28 -3.99
N ASN A 9 29.44 16.30 -3.20
CA ASN A 9 28.64 15.18 -3.69
C ASN A 9 27.25 15.71 -4.06
N SER A 10 27.10 16.28 -5.27
CA SER A 10 25.83 16.76 -5.79
C SER A 10 24.93 15.56 -6.12
N SER A 11 24.33 14.98 -5.09
CA SER A 11 23.29 13.97 -5.23
C SER A 11 22.13 14.62 -5.99
N SER A 12 21.98 14.26 -7.25
CA SER A 12 20.74 14.49 -8.00
C SER A 12 19.65 13.69 -7.30
N VAL A 13 18.98 14.32 -6.33
CA VAL A 13 17.77 13.79 -5.69
C VAL A 13 16.86 13.40 -6.83
N GLY A 14 16.54 12.12 -6.95
CA GLY A 14 15.70 11.64 -8.04
C GLY A 14 14.39 12.43 -8.01
N ILE A 15 13.87 12.83 -9.16
CA ILE A 15 12.69 13.70 -9.24
C ILE A 15 11.52 13.14 -8.40
N ASP A 16 11.39 11.81 -8.34
CA ASP A 16 10.37 11.11 -7.56
C ASP A 16 10.65 11.07 -6.04
N ASP A 17 11.91 11.20 -5.64
CA ASP A 17 12.35 11.34 -4.24
C ASP A 17 12.07 12.76 -3.72
N ALA A 18 12.31 13.80 -4.53
CA ALA A 18 11.90 15.17 -4.21
C ALA A 18 10.36 15.28 -4.01
N VAL A 19 9.57 14.69 -4.92
CA VAL A 19 8.10 14.66 -4.79
C VAL A 19 7.63 13.85 -3.57
N ALA A 20 8.41 12.87 -3.11
CA ALA A 20 8.13 12.14 -1.88
C ALA A 20 8.48 12.92 -0.60
N GLN A 21 9.61 13.63 -0.60
CA GLN A 21 10.17 14.32 0.58
C GLN A 21 9.50 15.67 0.88
N PHE A 22 9.23 16.50 -0.13
CA PHE A 22 8.71 17.87 0.06
C PHE A 22 7.18 17.91 -0.02
N GLU A 23 6.51 18.63 0.87
CA GLU A 23 5.04 18.70 0.90
C GLU A 23 4.49 19.57 -0.24
N THR A 24 5.03 20.79 -0.37
CA THR A 24 4.71 21.77 -1.40
C THR A 24 5.86 21.93 -2.42
N TYR A 25 5.58 22.65 -3.51
CA TYR A 25 6.61 22.98 -4.50
C TYR A 25 7.54 24.09 -4.00
N GLU A 26 7.01 24.98 -3.17
CA GLU A 26 7.72 26.02 -2.44
C GLU A 26 8.81 25.39 -1.56
N ASP A 27 8.49 24.38 -0.73
CA ASP A 27 9.47 23.67 0.10
C ASP A 27 10.63 23.07 -0.74
N TYR A 28 10.31 22.58 -1.95
CA TYR A 28 11.29 22.04 -2.89
C TYR A 28 12.19 23.14 -3.49
N LEU A 29 11.67 24.32 -3.81
CA LEU A 29 12.48 25.46 -4.22
C LEU A 29 13.34 25.97 -3.06
N ASP A 30 12.77 26.10 -1.87
CA ASP A 30 13.45 26.62 -0.68
C ASP A 30 14.60 25.69 -0.24
N SER A 31 14.48 24.38 -0.46
CA SER A 31 15.58 23.42 -0.25
C SER A 31 16.82 23.64 -1.15
N GLN A 32 16.68 24.42 -2.23
CA GLN A 32 17.76 24.75 -3.17
C GLN A 32 18.30 26.18 -2.98
N ILE A 33 17.68 27.00 -2.13
CA ILE A 33 18.13 28.36 -1.82
C ILE A 33 19.23 28.30 -0.76
N THR A 34 20.36 28.95 -1.01
CA THR A 34 21.45 29.01 -0.03
C THR A 34 21.41 30.31 0.78
N ALA A 35 22.04 30.31 1.96
CA ALA A 35 22.20 31.53 2.77
C ALA A 35 22.89 32.68 2.01
N THR A 36 23.73 32.35 1.03
CA THR A 36 24.39 33.31 0.13
C THR A 36 23.37 33.98 -0.80
N ASP A 37 22.37 33.25 -1.29
CA ASP A 37 21.32 33.81 -2.13
C ASP A 37 20.46 34.78 -1.33
N LEU A 38 20.04 34.40 -0.13
CA LEU A 38 19.27 35.28 0.76
C LEU A 38 20.07 36.52 1.19
N PHE A 39 21.39 36.41 1.38
CA PHE A 39 22.25 37.55 1.73
C PHE A 39 22.39 38.57 0.59
N TYR A 40 22.41 38.14 -0.67
CA TYR A 40 22.59 39.05 -1.82
C TYR A 40 21.28 39.52 -2.45
N LEU A 41 20.19 38.77 -2.28
CA LEU A 41 18.88 39.09 -2.85
C LEU A 41 17.98 39.79 -1.84
N GLU A 42 18.18 39.56 -0.54
CA GLU A 42 17.36 40.03 0.61
C GLU A 42 15.87 39.62 0.57
N ASP A 43 15.43 39.01 -0.54
CA ASP A 43 14.06 38.58 -0.84
C ASP A 43 14.02 37.10 -1.26
N GLU A 44 13.22 36.33 -0.55
CA GLU A 44 13.02 34.89 -0.74
C GLU A 44 12.23 34.57 -2.02
N GLU A 45 11.28 35.41 -2.43
CA GLU A 45 10.51 35.21 -3.67
C GLU A 45 11.40 35.39 -4.91
N VAL A 46 12.32 36.36 -4.86
CA VAL A 46 13.33 36.57 -5.92
C VAL A 46 14.29 35.39 -5.99
N ALA A 47 14.70 34.83 -4.84
CA ALA A 47 15.53 33.64 -4.77
C ALA A 47 14.82 32.41 -5.39
N ARG A 48 13.56 32.16 -5.02
CA ARG A 48 12.72 31.10 -5.62
C ARG A 48 12.62 31.24 -7.15
N GLN A 49 12.36 32.45 -7.66
CA GLN A 49 12.27 32.70 -9.11
C GLN A 49 13.58 32.40 -9.84
N LEU A 50 14.74 32.73 -9.26
CA LEU A 50 16.04 32.44 -9.86
C LEU A 50 16.39 30.94 -9.85
N VAL A 51 15.89 30.19 -8.87
CA VAL A 51 15.96 28.71 -8.85
C VAL A 51 15.01 28.12 -9.90
N GLU A 52 13.74 28.55 -9.95
CA GLU A 52 12.73 28.06 -10.91
C GLU A 52 13.12 28.35 -12.36
N LEU A 53 13.84 29.45 -12.63
CA LEU A 53 14.40 29.78 -13.94
C LEU A 53 15.75 29.08 -14.26
N GLY A 54 16.30 28.29 -13.33
CA GLY A 54 17.55 27.55 -13.51
C GLY A 54 18.84 28.38 -13.46
N TYR A 55 18.80 29.63 -12.95
CA TYR A 55 19.99 30.48 -12.81
C TYR A 55 20.80 30.22 -11.54
N ARG A 56 20.20 29.57 -10.53
CA ARG A 56 20.86 29.22 -9.25
C ARG A 56 20.80 27.74 -8.87
N GLY A 57 19.94 26.94 -9.51
CA GLY A 57 19.81 25.50 -9.27
C GLY A 57 20.83 24.63 -10.00
N SER A 58 20.96 23.37 -9.58
CA SER A 58 21.81 22.35 -10.19
C SER A 58 21.20 21.80 -11.50
N GLY A 59 21.07 22.64 -12.53
CA GLY A 59 20.53 22.26 -13.83
C GLY A 59 19.00 22.35 -13.90
N GLU A 60 18.41 21.57 -14.81
CA GLU A 60 16.98 21.61 -15.16
C GLU A 60 16.09 21.31 -13.93
N THR A 61 15.49 22.36 -13.36
CA THR A 61 14.59 22.27 -12.22
C THR A 61 13.24 21.69 -12.65
N LEU A 62 12.65 20.88 -11.77
CA LEU A 62 11.32 20.32 -12.03
C LEU A 62 10.30 21.46 -12.12
N LYS A 63 9.51 21.48 -13.19
CA LYS A 63 8.44 22.48 -13.35
C LYS A 63 7.35 22.28 -12.30
N ARG A 64 6.80 23.38 -11.78
CA ARG A 64 5.64 23.42 -10.87
C ARG A 64 4.50 22.50 -11.28
N GLU A 65 4.14 22.49 -12.57
CA GLU A 65 3.09 21.60 -13.11
C GLU A 65 3.46 20.11 -13.00
N GLU A 66 4.72 19.76 -13.24
CA GLU A 66 5.21 18.39 -13.17
C GLU A 66 5.33 17.91 -11.72
N PHE A 67 5.80 18.75 -10.79
CA PHE A 67 5.79 18.46 -9.35
C PHE A 67 4.37 18.16 -8.86
N ASN A 68 3.43 19.08 -9.12
CA ASN A 68 2.05 18.96 -8.68
C ASN A 68 1.34 17.76 -9.33
N SER A 69 1.60 17.50 -10.61
CA SER A 69 1.08 16.33 -11.33
C SER A 69 1.58 15.01 -10.72
N ARG A 70 2.89 14.89 -10.45
CA ARG A 70 3.45 13.69 -9.79
C ARG A 70 2.98 13.54 -8.35
N LYS A 71 2.90 14.63 -7.57
CA LYS A 71 2.39 14.63 -6.19
C LYS A 71 0.94 14.13 -6.14
N LYS A 72 0.09 14.65 -7.04
CA LYS A 72 -1.30 14.21 -7.22
C LYS A 72 -1.37 12.74 -7.64
N ALA A 73 -0.59 12.31 -8.63
CA ALA A 73 -0.57 10.92 -9.07
C ALA A 73 -0.12 9.95 -7.96
N LEU A 74 0.83 10.35 -7.11
CA LEU A 74 1.26 9.57 -5.94
C LEU A 74 0.13 9.45 -4.91
N ALA A 75 -0.57 10.55 -4.60
CA ALA A 75 -1.71 10.55 -3.69
C ALA A 75 -2.87 9.68 -4.23
N GLU A 76 -3.22 9.82 -5.51
CA GLU A 76 -4.22 8.99 -6.19
C GLU A 76 -3.82 7.51 -6.21
N ALA A 77 -2.54 7.19 -6.44
CA ALA A 77 -2.05 5.81 -6.39
C ALA A 77 -2.09 5.20 -4.97
N MET A 78 -1.87 5.99 -3.93
CA MET A 78 -2.03 5.55 -2.53
C MET A 78 -3.51 5.30 -2.18
N LEU A 79 -4.40 6.23 -2.54
CA LEU A 79 -5.85 6.07 -2.39
C LEU A 79 -6.37 4.86 -3.17
N ALA A 80 -5.91 4.65 -4.42
CA ALA A 80 -6.28 3.49 -5.22
C ALA A 80 -5.80 2.17 -4.59
N LYS A 81 -4.57 2.12 -4.03
CA LYS A 81 -4.08 0.96 -3.26
C LYS A 81 -4.91 0.70 -2.00
N GLU A 82 -5.38 1.75 -1.33
CA GLU A 82 -6.26 1.61 -0.16
C GLU A 82 -7.66 1.12 -0.55
N GLN A 83 -8.25 1.69 -1.60
CA GLN A 83 -9.53 1.25 -2.16
C GLN A 83 -9.46 -0.21 -2.66
N GLN A 84 -8.35 -0.63 -3.28
CA GLN A 84 -8.13 -2.02 -3.67
C GLN A 84 -8.05 -2.98 -2.46
N LYS A 85 -7.48 -2.57 -1.33
CA LYS A 85 -7.51 -3.36 -0.08
C LYS A 85 -8.92 -3.47 0.51
N ASN A 86 -9.75 -2.45 0.29
CA ASN A 86 -11.13 -2.38 0.79
C ASN A 86 -12.18 -2.98 -0.18
N ALA A 87 -11.78 -3.31 -1.41
CA ALA A 87 -12.66 -3.99 -2.38
C ALA A 87 -13.00 -5.41 -1.89
N LEU A 88 -14.27 -5.63 -1.56
CA LEU A 88 -14.75 -6.93 -1.08
C LEU A 88 -14.61 -7.98 -2.20
N SER A 89 -13.97 -9.10 -1.88
CA SER A 89 -13.74 -10.22 -2.80
C SER A 89 -15.04 -10.89 -3.29
N SER A 90 -16.14 -10.69 -2.55
CA SER A 90 -17.49 -11.12 -2.89
C SER A 90 -18.27 -10.16 -3.79
N PHE A 91 -17.81 -8.92 -4.00
CA PHE A 91 -18.57 -7.89 -4.72
C PHE A 91 -18.83 -8.27 -6.18
N GLY A 92 -20.08 -8.14 -6.63
CA GLY A 92 -20.51 -8.45 -8.00
C GLY A 92 -20.56 -9.95 -8.36
N LEU A 93 -20.26 -10.87 -7.43
CA LEU A 93 -20.32 -12.31 -7.69
C LEU A 93 -21.71 -12.89 -7.40
N LYS A 94 -22.26 -13.66 -8.35
CA LYS A 94 -23.51 -14.41 -8.16
C LYS A 94 -23.24 -15.71 -7.40
N ILE A 95 -23.20 -15.60 -6.08
CA ILE A 95 -22.96 -16.74 -5.18
C ILE A 95 -24.24 -17.56 -5.02
N THR A 96 -24.14 -18.88 -5.18
CA THR A 96 -25.29 -19.80 -5.05
C THR A 96 -25.22 -20.64 -3.78
N CYS A 97 -24.02 -21.09 -3.36
CA CYS A 97 -23.85 -21.88 -2.14
C CYS A 97 -24.24 -21.08 -0.86
N PRO A 98 -25.14 -21.61 0.01
CA PRO A 98 -25.57 -20.91 1.22
C PRO A 98 -24.43 -20.54 2.19
N LEU A 99 -23.44 -21.42 2.35
CA LEU A 99 -22.26 -21.19 3.19
C LEU A 99 -21.45 -19.99 2.65
N ILE A 100 -21.14 -20.02 1.36
CA ILE A 100 -20.32 -19.00 0.70
C ILE A 100 -21.04 -17.65 0.69
N ARG A 101 -22.37 -17.63 0.51
CA ARG A 101 -23.18 -16.41 0.62
C ARG A 101 -23.09 -15.82 2.03
N ALA A 102 -23.24 -16.66 3.06
CA ALA A 102 -23.15 -16.22 4.44
C ALA A 102 -21.72 -15.77 4.84
N LEU A 103 -20.68 -16.20 4.13
CA LEU A 103 -19.32 -15.66 4.28
C LEU A 103 -19.17 -14.31 3.57
N ALA A 104 -19.75 -14.13 2.39
CA ALA A 104 -19.75 -12.87 1.64
C ALA A 104 -20.43 -11.74 2.42
N GLU A 105 -21.63 -11.99 2.94
CA GLU A 105 -22.38 -11.05 3.81
C GLU A 105 -21.56 -10.59 5.03
N ARG A 106 -20.65 -11.45 5.53
CA ARG A 106 -19.79 -11.15 6.68
C ARG A 106 -18.43 -10.57 6.31
N GLU A 107 -18.05 -10.56 5.03
CA GLU A 107 -16.69 -10.21 4.59
C GLU A 107 -16.29 -8.81 5.05
N GLY A 108 -17.12 -7.80 4.75
CA GLY A 108 -16.83 -6.41 5.07
C GLY A 108 -16.56 -6.18 6.55
N SER A 109 -17.48 -6.60 7.42
CA SER A 109 -17.34 -6.45 8.88
C SER A 109 -16.16 -7.24 9.47
N ASN A 110 -15.71 -8.33 8.83
CA ASN A 110 -14.52 -9.07 9.26
C ASN A 110 -13.22 -8.45 8.75
N ARG A 111 -13.22 -7.79 7.58
CA ARG A 111 -12.09 -6.98 7.10
C ARG A 111 -11.89 -5.72 7.95
N THR A 112 -12.97 -5.04 8.31
CA THR A 112 -12.93 -3.81 9.14
C THR A 112 -12.78 -4.06 10.63
N GLY A 113 -12.91 -5.31 11.10
CA GLY A 113 -12.81 -5.66 12.52
C GLY A 113 -14.07 -5.36 13.36
N GLN A 114 -15.18 -4.97 12.72
CA GLN A 114 -16.48 -4.77 13.38
C GLN A 114 -17.11 -6.09 13.86
N MET A 115 -16.74 -7.22 13.26
CA MET A 115 -17.21 -8.55 13.64
C MET A 115 -16.08 -9.57 13.49
N SER A 116 -15.96 -10.49 14.45
CA SER A 116 -15.04 -11.63 14.38
C SER A 116 -15.82 -12.92 14.15
N THR A 117 -15.50 -13.65 13.09
CA THR A 117 -16.16 -14.92 12.74
C THR A 117 -15.18 -16.08 12.82
N ILE A 118 -15.50 -17.07 13.66
CA ILE A 118 -14.80 -18.36 13.67
C ILE A 118 -15.65 -19.38 12.90
N ILE A 119 -15.06 -20.01 11.90
CA ILE A 119 -15.72 -21.02 11.06
C ILE A 119 -15.27 -22.40 11.53
N PHE A 120 -16.20 -23.23 11.98
CA PHE A 120 -15.94 -24.66 12.17
C PHE A 120 -16.28 -25.43 10.90
N ILE A 121 -15.35 -26.27 10.42
CA ILE A 121 -15.56 -27.14 9.26
C ILE A 121 -15.19 -28.57 9.63
N ARG A 122 -15.97 -29.53 9.14
CA ARG A 122 -15.71 -30.97 9.14
C ARG A 122 -16.03 -31.51 7.74
N ASP A 123 -15.05 -32.12 7.08
CA ASP A 123 -15.19 -32.77 5.76
C ASP A 123 -14.32 -34.06 5.77
N GLN A 124 -14.29 -34.79 4.67
CA GLN A 124 -13.38 -35.92 4.47
C GLN A 124 -12.39 -35.61 3.34
N ASN A 125 -11.14 -36.05 3.49
CA ASN A 125 -10.18 -35.99 2.39
C ASN A 125 -10.42 -37.13 1.36
N SER A 126 -9.72 -37.10 0.23
CA SER A 126 -9.81 -38.13 -0.82
C SER A 126 -9.38 -39.55 -0.38
N ARG A 127 -8.79 -39.69 0.81
CA ARG A 127 -8.42 -40.96 1.44
C ARG A 127 -9.44 -41.43 2.49
N GLY A 128 -10.59 -40.76 2.60
CA GLY A 128 -11.63 -41.04 3.61
C GLY A 128 -11.34 -40.54 5.02
N GLN A 129 -10.18 -39.88 5.25
CA GLN A 129 -9.82 -39.38 6.57
C GLN A 129 -10.65 -38.14 6.91
N GLU A 130 -11.29 -38.14 8.07
CA GLU A 130 -12.02 -36.98 8.58
C GLU A 130 -11.03 -35.84 8.89
N ILE A 131 -11.23 -34.70 8.22
CA ILE A 131 -10.54 -33.45 8.48
C ILE A 131 -11.50 -32.48 9.14
N SER A 132 -11.10 -31.89 10.27
CA SER A 132 -11.90 -30.90 10.97
C SER A 132 -11.04 -29.83 11.62
N GLY A 133 -11.63 -28.66 11.88
CA GLY A 133 -10.88 -27.54 12.41
C GLY A 133 -11.69 -26.26 12.58
N TYR A 134 -11.05 -25.30 13.24
CA TYR A 134 -11.55 -23.95 13.45
C TYR A 134 -10.70 -22.97 12.66
N ILE A 135 -11.33 -22.13 11.85
CA ILE A 135 -10.68 -21.13 10.98
C ILE A 135 -11.08 -19.75 11.49
N ASP A 136 -10.10 -18.89 11.76
CA ASP A 136 -10.35 -17.45 11.93
C ASP A 136 -10.57 -16.83 10.55
N TYR A 137 -11.80 -16.35 10.30
CA TYR A 137 -12.17 -15.79 9.00
C TYR A 137 -11.45 -14.48 8.70
N ALA A 138 -11.29 -13.60 9.70
CA ALA A 138 -10.64 -12.30 9.53
C ALA A 138 -9.13 -12.45 9.26
N HIS A 139 -8.47 -13.40 9.91
CA HIS A 139 -7.09 -13.80 9.59
C HIS A 139 -6.98 -14.36 8.17
N ARG A 140 -7.94 -15.19 7.75
CA ARG A 140 -7.91 -15.81 6.42
C ARG A 140 -8.13 -14.81 5.28
N LEU A 141 -9.03 -13.86 5.46
CA LEU A 141 -9.29 -12.76 4.51
C LEU A 141 -8.07 -11.85 4.26
N LYS A 142 -7.11 -11.84 5.19
CA LYS A 142 -5.84 -11.08 5.08
C LYS A 142 -4.70 -11.89 4.44
N THR A 143 -4.76 -13.22 4.48
CA THR A 143 -3.64 -14.12 4.13
C THR A 143 -3.86 -14.95 2.86
N GLU A 144 -5.09 -15.06 2.36
CA GLU A 144 -5.41 -15.79 1.12
C GLU A 144 -6.44 -15.02 0.28
N ASP A 145 -6.37 -15.15 -1.05
CA ASP A 145 -7.39 -14.60 -1.95
C ASP A 145 -8.72 -15.37 -1.79
N PHE A 146 -9.76 -14.67 -1.33
CA PHE A 146 -11.08 -15.25 -1.14
C PHE A 146 -11.95 -15.27 -2.40
N ILE A 147 -11.57 -14.59 -3.47
CA ILE A 147 -12.27 -14.61 -4.77
C ILE A 147 -12.38 -16.06 -5.30
N VAL A 148 -11.37 -16.90 -5.04
CA VAL A 148 -11.37 -18.31 -5.48
C VAL A 148 -12.45 -19.15 -4.77
N TYR A 149 -12.73 -18.86 -3.49
CA TYR A 149 -13.80 -19.51 -2.73
C TYR A 149 -15.17 -18.95 -3.12
N PHE A 150 -15.30 -17.63 -3.31
CA PHE A 150 -16.55 -17.00 -3.75
C PHE A 150 -16.96 -17.40 -5.18
N LYS A 151 -16.00 -17.74 -6.04
CA LYS A 151 -16.24 -18.33 -7.37
C LYS A 151 -16.44 -19.85 -7.36
N GLU A 152 -16.54 -20.46 -6.17
CA GLU A 152 -16.74 -21.91 -5.95
C GLU A 152 -15.66 -22.81 -6.63
N LYS A 153 -14.52 -22.24 -7.04
CA LYS A 153 -13.41 -22.96 -7.70
C LYS A 153 -12.58 -23.81 -6.73
N LYS A 154 -12.68 -23.54 -5.44
CA LYS A 154 -11.92 -24.19 -4.36
C LYS A 154 -12.83 -24.38 -3.16
N LYS A 155 -12.79 -25.55 -2.52
CA LYS A 155 -13.46 -25.76 -1.24
C LYS A 155 -12.68 -25.09 -0.11
N LEU A 156 -13.38 -24.40 0.79
CA LEU A 156 -12.81 -23.92 2.04
C LEU A 156 -12.65 -25.12 2.99
N LEU A 157 -11.41 -25.43 3.37
CA LEU A 157 -11.07 -26.55 4.26
C LEU A 157 -10.02 -26.11 5.29
N PRO A 158 -10.08 -26.63 6.54
CA PRO A 158 -9.07 -26.38 7.56
C PRO A 158 -7.67 -26.83 7.12
N ARG A 159 -6.64 -26.11 7.57
CA ARG A 159 -5.22 -26.39 7.34
C ARG A 159 -4.43 -26.28 8.65
N PRO A 160 -3.19 -26.81 8.71
CA PRO A 160 -2.35 -26.74 9.91
C PRO A 160 -2.09 -25.34 10.49
N GLY A 161 -2.21 -24.27 9.67
CA GLY A 161 -2.05 -22.88 10.11
C GLY A 161 -3.35 -22.16 10.53
N ASP A 162 -4.48 -22.87 10.56
CA ASP A 162 -5.73 -22.38 11.14
C ASP A 162 -5.76 -22.60 12.66
N LEU A 163 -6.69 -21.97 13.40
CA LEU A 163 -6.74 -22.00 14.88
C LEU A 163 -6.72 -23.42 15.46
N ARG A 164 -7.29 -24.39 14.71
CA ARG A 164 -7.09 -25.81 14.99
C ARG A 164 -7.23 -26.62 13.71
N TYR A 165 -6.39 -27.63 13.59
CA TYR A 165 -6.44 -28.64 12.53
C TYR A 165 -6.40 -30.04 13.15
N ILE A 166 -7.33 -30.90 12.75
CA ILE A 166 -7.48 -32.26 13.24
C ILE A 166 -7.68 -33.17 12.01
N VAL A 167 -6.82 -34.17 11.87
CA VAL A 167 -7.03 -35.29 10.95
C VAL A 167 -7.24 -36.53 11.81
N LYS A 168 -8.39 -37.20 11.65
CA LYS A 168 -8.55 -38.53 12.24
C LYS A 168 -8.04 -39.58 11.26
N GLN A 169 -7.17 -40.44 11.77
CA GLN A 169 -6.83 -41.67 11.09
C GLN A 169 -8.09 -42.55 11.03
N CYS A 170 -8.39 -43.13 9.87
CA CYS A 170 -9.29 -44.27 9.81
C CYS A 170 -8.59 -45.43 10.52
N VAL A 171 -9.29 -46.04 11.48
CA VAL A 171 -8.90 -47.28 12.17
C VAL A 171 -9.60 -48.43 11.46
#